data_AF-A0A2V2XF68-F1
#
_entry.id   AF-A0A2V2XF68-F1
#
_cell.length_a   1.000
_cell.length_b   1.000
_cell.length_c   1.000
_cell.angle_alpha   90.00
_cell.angle_beta   90.00
_cell.angle_gamma   90.00
#
_symmetry.space_group_name_H-M   'P 1'
#
loop_
_entity.id
_entity.type
_entity.pdbx_description
1 polymer ?
#
loop_
_entity_poly.entity_id
_entity_poly.type
_entity_poly.pdbx_seq_one_letter_code
_entity_poly.pdbx_strand_id
1 'polypeptide(L)'
;MLRRSAAALGKKAPVPFKYVPLIPHVSHDDTPFRLLTKDYVSVVRPGCGLPEILQVDVEGLAKLASEAFGDVQHLLRPSHLASLRRIFDDPEASDNDRFVALQLLKNANIAAARVLPGCQDTGTAIVAGYKGEQVFTNGDECEALSRGVYKIYTTTNLRYSQNVPLTMFDEKNTGSNLPAQIDLYATKGQEYNFMFVAKGGGSANKAYLFQETKSVLNPKSLRKFLEEKIGAIGTAACPPYHMAVVVGGTSAEMTLKTVKYASCKYYDNLPTKPDESKGYAYRDTEMENVVMDICYNMGMGAQFGGKYFAHDARVIRLPRHGASCPIGIGVSCSADRQALAKINKDGIWLEQLETDPAKYLPEITEDQLLKTPPVNIDLSMPMEKIRAELSKYPVKTRLSLSGTIIVARDMAHARMREMLEAGKPLPEYIKNHPVYYAGPAKCPEGMPSGSFGPTTAGRMDPFVDLFQANGGSFVMLAKGNRSRAVTQACKKHGGFYLGSIGGPAALLAKDSIRKVEVLDMAELGMEAVWKIEVENFPAFIVLDDKGNDFFQQLK
;
A
#
# COMPACT_ATOMS: atom_id res chain seq x y z
N MET A 1 -22.92 63.17 1.92
CA MET A 1 -24.02 62.28 2.35
C MET A 1 -24.30 61.26 1.26
N LEU A 2 -23.84 60.02 1.40
CA LEU A 2 -24.25 58.90 0.56
C LEU A 2 -24.64 57.76 1.51
N ARG A 3 -25.91 57.78 1.96
CA ARG A 3 -26.53 56.68 2.70
C ARG A 3 -26.72 55.52 1.71
N ARG A 4 -25.87 54.49 1.79
CA ARG A 4 -26.19 53.19 1.20
C ARG A 4 -27.30 52.56 2.04
N SER A 5 -28.47 52.46 1.43
CA SER A 5 -29.60 51.67 1.90
C SER A 5 -29.14 50.24 2.23
N ALA A 6 -29.16 49.88 3.51
CA ALA A 6 -29.13 48.49 3.93
C ALA A 6 -30.50 47.89 3.56
N ALA A 7 -30.60 47.31 2.37
CA ALA A 7 -31.77 46.52 2.00
C ALA A 7 -31.93 45.42 3.06
N ALA A 8 -33.05 45.46 3.79
CA ALA A 8 -33.42 44.45 4.74
C ALA A 8 -33.42 43.08 4.03
N LEU A 9 -32.53 42.18 4.45
CA LEU A 9 -32.58 40.77 4.07
C LEU A 9 -33.92 40.22 4.56
N GLY A 10 -34.93 40.25 3.68
CA GLY A 10 -36.27 39.76 3.99
C GLY A 10 -36.20 38.34 4.52
N LYS A 11 -36.96 38.04 5.58
CA LYS A 11 -37.09 36.69 6.14
C LYS A 11 -37.55 35.73 5.02
N LYS A 12 -36.62 34.97 4.44
CA LYS A 12 -36.95 33.88 3.52
C LYS A 12 -37.79 32.86 4.27
N ALA A 13 -38.88 32.41 3.67
CA ALA A 13 -39.67 31.30 4.21
C ALA A 13 -38.76 30.06 4.41
N PRO A 14 -39.00 29.24 5.44
CA PRO A 14 -38.20 28.04 5.69
C PRO A 14 -38.31 27.08 4.51
N VAL A 15 -37.16 26.54 4.08
CA VAL A 15 -37.10 25.52 3.03
C VAL A 15 -37.73 24.22 3.58
N PRO A 16 -38.60 23.52 2.81
CA PRO A 16 -39.20 22.27 3.27
C PRO A 16 -38.15 21.19 3.53
N PHE A 17 -38.40 20.32 4.51
CA PHE A 17 -37.48 19.23 4.84
C PHE A 17 -37.41 18.21 3.69
N LYS A 18 -36.18 17.89 3.28
CA LYS A 18 -35.86 16.82 2.34
C LYS A 18 -34.61 16.10 2.83
N TYR A 19 -34.73 14.81 3.14
CA TYR A 19 -33.57 13.99 3.45
C TYR A 19 -32.82 13.62 2.17
N VAL A 20 -31.50 13.80 2.20
CA VAL A 20 -30.55 13.43 1.15
C VAL A 20 -29.30 12.90 1.86
N PRO A 21 -28.83 11.68 1.56
CA PRO A 21 -27.66 11.14 2.26
C PRO A 21 -26.38 11.90 1.87
N LEU A 22 -25.40 11.90 2.78
CA LEU A 22 -24.08 12.50 2.51
C LEU A 22 -23.41 11.88 1.28
N ILE A 23 -23.35 10.56 1.25
CA ILE A 23 -22.85 9.77 0.11
C ILE A 23 -24.01 8.92 -0.40
N PRO A 24 -24.32 8.94 -1.71
CA PRO A 24 -25.29 8.03 -2.32
C PRO A 24 -24.95 6.56 -2.03
N HIS A 25 -25.97 5.69 -2.06
CA HIS A 25 -25.72 4.26 -2.17
C HIS A 25 -24.97 3.97 -3.48
N VAL A 26 -23.97 3.10 -3.41
CA VAL A 26 -23.14 2.70 -4.56
C VAL A 26 -23.33 1.21 -4.79
N SER A 27 -23.73 0.85 -6.01
CA SER A 27 -23.82 -0.56 -6.40
C SER A 27 -22.46 -1.08 -6.86
N HIS A 28 -22.28 -2.39 -6.75
CA HIS A 28 -21.12 -3.14 -7.24
C HIS A 28 -21.57 -4.33 -8.09
N ASP A 29 -22.67 -4.15 -8.82
CA ASP A 29 -23.32 -5.22 -9.60
C ASP A 29 -22.45 -5.74 -10.75
N ASP A 30 -21.47 -4.94 -11.17
CA ASP A 30 -20.43 -5.27 -12.15
C ASP A 30 -19.26 -6.06 -11.55
N THR A 31 -19.20 -6.23 -10.23
CA THR A 31 -18.19 -7.05 -9.56
C THR A 31 -18.60 -8.53 -9.63
N PRO A 32 -17.78 -9.42 -10.22
CA PRO A 32 -18.08 -10.84 -10.24
C PRO A 32 -17.91 -11.43 -8.84
N PHE A 33 -18.87 -12.25 -8.40
CA PHE A 33 -18.82 -12.97 -7.12
C PHE A 33 -18.82 -14.48 -7.36
N ARG A 34 -17.96 -15.19 -6.61
CA ARG A 34 -18.00 -16.66 -6.49
C ARG A 34 -18.75 -17.06 -5.22
N LEU A 35 -19.59 -18.07 -5.32
CA LEU A 35 -20.26 -18.68 -4.17
C LEU A 35 -19.22 -19.48 -3.36
N LEU A 36 -19.08 -19.18 -2.07
CA LEU A 36 -18.21 -19.93 -1.15
C LEU A 36 -18.92 -21.16 -0.59
N THR A 37 -20.16 -20.98 -0.13
CA THR A 37 -21.01 -22.04 0.40
C THR A 37 -22.46 -21.56 0.53
N LYS A 38 -23.41 -22.49 0.54
CA LYS A 38 -24.81 -22.27 0.92
C LYS A 38 -25.09 -22.55 2.39
N ASP A 39 -24.09 -23.07 3.11
CA ASP A 39 -24.19 -23.33 4.55
C ASP A 39 -24.20 -22.02 5.35
N TYR A 40 -24.44 -22.11 6.66
CA TYR A 40 -24.40 -21.01 7.63
C TYR A 40 -25.49 -19.95 7.47
N VAL A 41 -26.39 -20.09 6.49
CA VAL A 41 -27.50 -19.16 6.27
C VAL A 41 -28.84 -19.88 6.36
N SER A 42 -29.83 -19.25 6.99
CA SER A 42 -31.22 -19.69 6.93
C SER A 42 -32.16 -18.51 7.07
N VAL A 43 -33.36 -18.61 6.48
CA VAL A 43 -34.39 -17.58 6.61
C VAL A 43 -35.45 -18.05 7.61
N VAL A 44 -35.73 -17.21 8.60
CA VAL A 44 -36.74 -17.47 9.63
C VAL A 44 -37.78 -16.37 9.66
N ARG A 45 -38.99 -16.72 10.10
CA ARG A 45 -40.07 -15.77 10.36
C ARG A 45 -40.17 -15.53 11.85
N PRO A 46 -39.57 -14.46 12.38
CA PRO A 46 -39.83 -14.06 13.77
C PRO A 46 -41.31 -13.70 13.92
N GLY A 47 -41.94 -14.07 15.04
CA GLY A 47 -43.30 -13.64 15.35
C GLY A 47 -43.42 -12.12 15.55
N CYS A 48 -44.54 -11.67 16.14
CA CYS A 48 -44.72 -10.28 16.60
C CYS A 48 -44.68 -9.20 15.49
N GLY A 49 -45.04 -9.54 14.26
CA GLY A 49 -45.11 -8.58 13.14
C GLY A 49 -43.75 -8.16 12.57
N LEU A 50 -42.68 -8.87 12.91
CA LEU A 50 -41.35 -8.65 12.37
C LEU A 50 -41.22 -9.24 10.94
N PRO A 51 -40.40 -8.64 10.06
CA PRO A 51 -40.15 -9.17 8.73
C PRO A 51 -39.29 -10.45 8.79
N GLU A 52 -39.17 -11.16 7.66
CA GLU A 52 -38.27 -12.31 7.54
C GLU A 52 -36.83 -11.93 7.90
N ILE A 53 -36.19 -12.73 8.75
CA ILE A 53 -34.81 -12.54 9.19
C ILE A 53 -33.93 -13.59 8.52
N LEU A 54 -32.80 -13.15 7.98
CA LEU A 54 -31.68 -14.00 7.62
C LEU A 54 -30.84 -14.27 8.86
N GLN A 55 -30.87 -15.50 9.35
CA GLN A 55 -29.93 -15.98 10.35
C GLN A 55 -28.61 -16.34 9.66
N VAL A 56 -27.51 -15.82 10.19
CA VAL A 56 -26.14 -16.07 9.75
C VAL A 56 -25.36 -16.65 10.92
N ASP A 57 -24.80 -17.84 10.74
CA ASP A 57 -23.88 -18.41 11.70
C ASP A 57 -22.55 -17.66 11.67
N VAL A 58 -22.03 -17.28 12.84
CA VAL A 58 -20.75 -16.59 12.98
C VAL A 58 -19.57 -17.42 12.45
N GLU A 59 -19.65 -18.75 12.41
CA GLU A 59 -18.63 -19.57 11.75
C GLU A 59 -18.56 -19.32 10.23
N GLY A 60 -19.67 -18.91 9.62
CA GLY A 60 -19.70 -18.41 8.25
C GLY A 60 -18.89 -17.12 8.09
N LEU A 61 -18.94 -16.21 9.07
CA LEU A 61 -18.13 -14.98 9.07
C LEU A 61 -16.63 -15.28 9.18
N ALA A 62 -16.26 -16.22 10.06
CA ALA A 62 -14.88 -16.66 10.23
C ALA A 62 -14.34 -17.29 8.94
N LYS A 63 -15.14 -18.17 8.29
CA LYS A 63 -14.78 -18.72 6.98
C LYS A 63 -14.63 -17.62 5.93
N LEU A 64 -15.60 -16.71 5.82
CA LEU A 64 -15.55 -15.63 4.83
C LEU A 64 -14.29 -14.77 4.97
N ALA A 65 -13.96 -14.33 6.19
CA ALA A 65 -12.77 -13.53 6.44
C ALA A 65 -11.48 -14.30 6.09
N SER A 66 -11.38 -15.57 6.50
CA SER A 66 -10.22 -16.42 6.18
C SER A 66 -10.01 -16.57 4.67
N GLU A 67 -11.08 -16.79 3.90
CA GLU A 67 -11.05 -16.94 2.44
C GLU A 67 -10.70 -15.61 1.76
N ALA A 68 -11.33 -14.51 2.19
CA ALA A 68 -11.08 -13.18 1.64
C ALA A 68 -9.62 -12.76 1.80
N PHE A 69 -9.08 -12.87 3.02
CA PHE A 69 -7.67 -12.59 3.28
C PHE A 69 -6.73 -13.62 2.64
N GLY A 70 -7.16 -14.87 2.45
CA GLY A 70 -6.40 -15.85 1.67
C GLY A 70 -6.25 -15.45 0.20
N ASP A 71 -7.36 -15.03 -0.42
CA ASP A 71 -7.40 -14.62 -1.82
C ASP A 71 -6.63 -13.33 -2.05
N VAL A 72 -6.88 -12.26 -1.28
CA VAL A 72 -6.26 -10.95 -1.55
C VAL A 72 -4.75 -10.93 -1.32
N GLN A 73 -4.17 -11.90 -0.62
CA GLN A 73 -2.71 -11.98 -0.43
C GLN A 73 -1.97 -12.59 -1.64
N HIS A 74 -2.70 -13.31 -2.49
CA HIS A 74 -2.15 -14.14 -3.56
C HIS A 74 -2.67 -13.74 -4.94
N LEU A 75 -3.88 -13.19 -5.01
CA LEU A 75 -4.57 -12.81 -6.23
C LEU A 75 -4.79 -11.29 -6.28
N LEU A 76 -4.96 -10.77 -7.49
CA LEU A 76 -5.22 -9.36 -7.75
C LEU A 76 -6.48 -9.21 -8.60
N ARG A 77 -7.06 -8.00 -8.60
CA ARG A 77 -8.19 -7.69 -9.49
C ARG A 77 -7.75 -7.75 -10.97
N PRO A 78 -8.57 -8.30 -11.88
CA PRO A 78 -8.30 -8.27 -13.32
C PRO A 78 -7.98 -6.86 -13.86
N SER A 79 -8.66 -5.83 -13.36
CA SER A 79 -8.42 -4.44 -13.77
C SER A 79 -7.04 -3.89 -13.39
N HIS A 80 -6.48 -4.35 -12.26
CA HIS A 80 -5.14 -3.97 -11.82
C HIS A 80 -4.09 -4.63 -12.73
N LEU A 81 -4.21 -5.94 -12.96
CA LEU A 81 -3.35 -6.69 -13.88
C LEU A 81 -3.40 -6.15 -15.32
N ALA A 82 -4.60 -5.82 -15.81
CA ALA A 82 -4.77 -5.15 -17.10
C ALA A 82 -4.06 -3.79 -17.15
N SER A 83 -4.05 -3.04 -16.05
CA SER A 83 -3.34 -1.75 -15.97
C SER A 83 -1.83 -1.91 -16.02
N LEU A 84 -1.27 -2.98 -15.44
CA LEU A 84 0.14 -3.34 -15.62
C LEU A 84 0.43 -3.76 -17.06
N ARG A 85 -0.41 -4.61 -17.67
CA ARG A 85 -0.25 -5.06 -19.06
C ARG A 85 -0.27 -3.89 -20.06
N ARG A 86 -1.10 -2.87 -19.84
CA ARG A 86 -1.18 -1.70 -20.74
C ARG A 86 0.12 -0.89 -20.82
N ILE A 87 0.98 -0.96 -19.80
CA ILE A 87 2.27 -0.25 -19.79
C ILE A 87 3.17 -0.70 -20.96
N PHE A 88 3.06 -1.96 -21.38
CA PHE A 88 3.86 -2.49 -22.48
C PHE A 88 3.39 -2.00 -23.86
N ASP A 89 2.12 -1.64 -24.00
CA ASP A 89 1.55 -1.17 -25.27
C ASP A 89 1.67 0.35 -25.44
N ASP A 90 1.95 1.09 -24.36
CA ASP A 90 2.12 2.55 -24.41
C ASP A 90 3.52 2.90 -24.92
N PRO A 91 3.65 3.56 -26.08
CA PRO A 91 4.96 3.96 -26.62
C PRO A 91 5.65 5.02 -25.75
N GLU A 92 4.92 5.77 -24.93
CA GLU A 92 5.46 6.79 -24.02
C GLU A 92 5.93 6.21 -22.69
N ALA A 93 5.66 4.92 -22.40
CA ALA A 93 6.23 4.25 -21.23
C ALA A 93 7.76 4.20 -21.37
N SER A 94 8.45 4.46 -20.26
CA SER A 94 9.90 4.26 -20.22
C SER A 94 10.27 2.77 -20.17
N ASP A 95 11.52 2.45 -20.51
CA ASP A 95 12.03 1.09 -20.36
C ASP A 95 11.97 0.61 -18.90
N ASN A 96 12.16 1.53 -17.95
CA ASN A 96 12.03 1.24 -16.51
C ASN A 96 10.57 1.01 -16.10
N ASP A 97 9.60 1.73 -16.67
CA ASP A 97 8.17 1.47 -16.42
C ASP A 97 7.81 0.03 -16.82
N ARG A 98 8.23 -0.38 -18.03
CA ARG A 98 7.99 -1.73 -18.54
C ARG A 98 8.72 -2.80 -17.72
N PHE A 99 9.97 -2.54 -17.33
CA PHE A 99 10.75 -3.46 -16.49
C PHE A 99 10.07 -3.68 -15.13
N VAL A 100 9.68 -2.60 -14.43
CA VAL A 100 8.99 -2.71 -13.14
C VAL A 100 7.65 -3.42 -13.29
N ALA A 101 6.86 -3.07 -14.31
CA ALA A 101 5.60 -3.74 -14.59
C ALA A 101 5.78 -5.25 -14.85
N LEU A 102 6.87 -5.65 -15.52
CA LEU A 102 7.17 -7.06 -15.79
C LEU A 102 7.48 -7.81 -14.49
N GLN A 103 8.29 -7.23 -13.61
CA GLN A 103 8.59 -7.84 -12.31
C GLN A 103 7.33 -7.99 -11.46
N LEU A 104 6.43 -6.99 -11.47
CA LEU A 104 5.15 -7.05 -10.77
C LEU A 104 4.20 -8.13 -11.33
N LEU A 105 4.12 -8.29 -12.65
CA LEU A 105 3.32 -9.35 -13.29
C LEU A 105 3.90 -10.75 -13.02
N LYS A 106 5.22 -10.93 -13.14
CA LYS A 106 5.90 -12.19 -12.78
C LYS A 106 5.64 -12.56 -11.32
N ASN A 107 5.69 -11.56 -10.43
CA ASN A 107 5.40 -11.75 -9.02
C ASN A 107 3.95 -12.16 -8.78
N ALA A 108 2.97 -11.54 -9.46
CA ALA A 108 1.57 -11.95 -9.38
C ALA A 108 1.38 -13.41 -9.83
N ASN A 109 2.08 -13.83 -10.88
CA ASN A 109 2.06 -15.22 -11.34
C ASN A 109 2.62 -16.21 -10.31
N ILE A 110 3.71 -15.86 -9.63
CA ILE A 110 4.26 -16.69 -8.54
C ILE A 110 3.29 -16.74 -7.35
N ALA A 111 2.71 -15.60 -6.99
CA ALA A 111 1.81 -15.50 -5.84
C ALA A 111 0.51 -16.28 -6.03
N ALA A 112 0.00 -16.39 -7.26
CA ALA A 112 -1.22 -17.13 -7.58
C ALA A 112 -1.16 -18.63 -7.24
N ALA A 113 0.05 -19.20 -7.08
CA ALA A 113 0.25 -20.56 -6.57
C ALA A 113 -0.08 -20.73 -5.07
N ARG A 114 -0.38 -19.63 -4.35
CA ARG A 114 -0.79 -19.60 -2.93
C ARG A 114 0.25 -20.08 -1.92
N VAL A 115 1.51 -20.16 -2.31
CA VAL A 115 2.63 -20.53 -1.41
C VAL A 115 3.31 -19.29 -0.85
N LEU A 116 3.71 -18.36 -1.72
CA LEU A 116 4.34 -17.08 -1.37
C LEU A 116 3.32 -15.94 -1.57
N PRO A 117 3.07 -15.09 -0.56
CA PRO A 117 2.20 -13.92 -0.77
C PRO A 117 2.85 -12.92 -1.71
N GLY A 118 2.04 -12.16 -2.46
CA GLY A 118 2.55 -11.21 -3.44
C GLY A 118 3.47 -10.12 -2.87
N CYS A 119 3.38 -9.83 -1.57
CA CYS A 119 4.23 -8.86 -0.87
C CYS A 119 4.67 -9.42 0.49
N GLN A 120 5.87 -9.08 0.95
CA GLN A 120 6.34 -9.42 2.30
C GLN A 120 5.51 -8.73 3.39
N ASP A 121 5.01 -7.52 3.09
CA ASP A 121 4.08 -6.83 3.96
C ASP A 121 2.66 -7.29 3.67
N THR A 122 2.23 -8.34 4.37
CA THR A 122 0.86 -8.86 4.31
C THR A 122 -0.16 -7.91 4.93
N GLY A 123 0.27 -6.77 5.47
CA GLY A 123 -0.59 -5.64 5.83
C GLY A 123 -1.49 -5.85 7.04
N THR A 124 -2.14 -4.77 7.45
CA THR A 124 -3.19 -4.78 8.46
C THR A 124 -4.48 -5.31 7.84
N ALA A 125 -5.14 -6.24 8.54
CA ALA A 125 -6.45 -6.74 8.18
C ALA A 125 -7.51 -5.69 8.54
N ILE A 126 -8.20 -5.16 7.53
CA ILE A 126 -9.31 -4.20 7.69
C ILE A 126 -10.58 -4.85 7.16
N VAL A 127 -11.65 -4.81 7.94
CA VAL A 127 -12.98 -5.29 7.59
C VAL A 127 -13.98 -4.17 7.79
N ALA A 128 -14.70 -3.82 6.73
CA ALA A 128 -15.90 -3.00 6.83
C ALA A 128 -17.12 -3.86 6.54
N GLY A 129 -18.00 -4.03 7.52
CA GLY A 129 -19.24 -4.79 7.39
C GLY A 129 -20.46 -3.89 7.44
N TYR A 130 -21.49 -4.19 6.64
CA TYR A 130 -22.74 -3.45 6.54
C TYR A 130 -23.90 -4.43 6.77
N LYS A 131 -24.35 -4.52 8.01
CA LYS A 131 -25.34 -5.49 8.47
C LYS A 131 -26.74 -4.91 8.25
N GLY A 132 -27.48 -5.51 7.33
CA GLY A 132 -28.89 -5.18 7.14
C GLY A 132 -29.70 -5.48 8.40
N GLU A 133 -30.72 -4.66 8.68
CA GLU A 133 -31.57 -4.81 9.87
C GLU A 133 -32.31 -6.15 9.97
N GLN A 134 -32.44 -6.88 8.84
CA GLN A 134 -33.04 -8.22 8.79
C GLN A 134 -31.99 -9.34 8.85
N VAL A 135 -30.73 -9.04 9.20
CA VAL A 135 -29.68 -10.05 9.40
C VAL A 135 -29.45 -10.22 10.89
N PHE A 136 -29.57 -11.46 11.36
CA PHE A 136 -29.27 -11.84 12.73
C PHE A 136 -28.07 -12.79 12.76
N THR A 137 -27.11 -12.52 13.66
CA THR A 137 -25.93 -13.37 13.87
C THR A 137 -26.02 -14.04 15.23
N ASN A 138 -25.63 -15.31 15.33
CA ASN A 138 -25.75 -16.11 16.55
C ASN A 138 -24.57 -15.95 17.55
N GLY A 139 -23.76 -14.90 17.43
CA GLY A 139 -22.58 -14.64 18.28
C GLY A 139 -21.91 -13.31 17.98
N ASP A 140 -20.72 -13.09 18.56
CA ASP A 140 -19.90 -11.88 18.35
C ASP A 140 -19.26 -11.88 16.95
N GLU A 141 -19.69 -10.92 16.11
CA GLU A 141 -19.19 -10.79 14.74
C GLU A 141 -17.71 -10.38 14.68
N CYS A 142 -17.26 -9.49 15.57
CA CYS A 142 -15.89 -9.00 15.60
C CYS A 142 -14.92 -10.13 15.99
N GLU A 143 -15.31 -10.95 16.96
CA GLU A 143 -14.54 -12.12 17.36
C GLU A 143 -14.44 -13.12 16.20
N ALA A 144 -15.56 -13.44 15.56
CA ALA A 144 -15.61 -14.42 14.47
C ALA A 144 -14.79 -13.98 13.25
N LEU A 145 -14.92 -12.72 12.82
CA LEU A 145 -14.08 -12.16 11.76
C LEU A 145 -12.60 -12.19 12.14
N SER A 146 -12.26 -11.87 13.39
CA SER A 146 -10.89 -11.98 13.90
C SER A 146 -10.37 -13.41 13.93
N ARG A 147 -11.21 -14.42 14.23
CA ARG A 147 -10.83 -15.85 14.14
C ARG A 147 -10.49 -16.23 12.70
N GLY A 148 -11.23 -15.74 11.72
CA GLY A 148 -10.92 -15.93 10.30
C GLY A 148 -9.58 -15.33 9.89
N VAL A 149 -9.31 -14.09 10.32
CA VAL A 149 -8.00 -13.43 10.12
C VAL A 149 -6.88 -14.22 10.80
N TYR A 150 -7.05 -14.57 12.08
CA TYR A 150 -6.07 -15.36 12.83
C TYR A 150 -5.74 -16.66 12.12
N LYS A 151 -6.77 -17.41 11.70
CA LYS A 151 -6.60 -18.69 11.01
C LYS A 151 -5.71 -18.53 9.79
N ILE A 152 -6.07 -17.68 8.83
CA ILE A 152 -5.31 -17.57 7.58
C ILE A 152 -3.88 -17.08 7.83
N TYR A 153 -3.67 -16.11 8.73
CA TYR A 153 -2.32 -15.60 9.02
C TYR A 153 -1.46 -16.63 9.76
N THR A 154 -2.04 -17.48 10.60
CA THR A 154 -1.28 -18.50 11.35
C THR A 154 -1.01 -19.76 10.56
N THR A 155 -1.92 -20.20 9.69
CA THR A 155 -1.80 -21.46 8.94
C THR A 155 -1.13 -21.33 7.57
N THR A 156 -0.83 -20.11 7.11
CA THR A 156 -0.17 -19.87 5.81
C THR A 156 1.07 -18.99 5.95
N ASN A 157 1.82 -18.79 4.87
CA ASN A 157 3.13 -18.14 4.88
C ASN A 157 3.06 -16.60 4.89
N LEU A 158 2.10 -16.04 5.62
CA LEU A 158 1.93 -14.60 5.79
C LEU A 158 2.83 -14.04 6.90
N ARG A 159 2.80 -12.72 7.13
CA ARG A 159 3.61 -12.03 8.14
C ARG A 159 2.77 -11.46 9.28
N TYR A 160 3.32 -11.49 10.49
CA TYR A 160 2.77 -10.80 11.66
C TYR A 160 3.38 -9.41 11.79
N SER A 161 2.56 -8.38 11.58
CA SER A 161 3.03 -6.99 11.42
C SER A 161 2.41 -6.01 12.41
N GLN A 162 1.63 -6.49 13.38
CA GLN A 162 1.00 -5.63 14.38
C GLN A 162 1.79 -5.63 15.68
N ASN A 163 2.10 -4.43 16.14
CA ASN A 163 2.73 -4.16 17.43
C ASN A 163 1.65 -3.59 18.37
N VAL A 164 1.53 -4.17 19.56
CA VAL A 164 0.68 -3.63 20.61
C VAL A 164 1.53 -2.89 21.65
N PRO A 165 1.10 -1.70 22.10
CA PRO A 165 1.82 -0.96 23.12
C PRO A 165 1.66 -1.65 24.48
N LEU A 166 2.79 -1.81 25.19
CA LEU A 166 2.83 -2.22 26.60
C LEU A 166 2.94 -0.98 27.50
N THR A 167 3.71 0.00 27.05
CA THR A 167 3.83 1.34 27.61
C THR A 167 3.77 2.36 26.46
N MET A 168 4.11 3.63 26.73
CA MET A 168 4.25 4.62 25.65
C MET A 168 5.37 4.28 24.67
N PHE A 169 6.41 3.57 25.12
CA PHE A 169 7.64 3.34 24.34
C PHE A 169 7.91 1.85 24.08
N ASP A 170 7.41 0.97 24.95
CA ASP A 170 7.61 -0.47 24.83
C ASP A 170 6.47 -1.10 24.04
N GLU A 171 6.84 -1.97 23.10
CA GLU A 171 5.90 -2.66 22.22
C GLU A 171 6.19 -4.15 22.16
N LYS A 172 5.17 -4.92 21.78
CA LYS A 172 5.29 -6.34 21.50
C LYS A 172 4.56 -6.69 20.19
N ASN A 173 5.19 -7.47 19.33
CA ASN A 173 4.51 -8.09 18.19
C ASN A 173 3.48 -9.11 18.70
N THR A 174 2.25 -9.07 18.19
CA THR A 174 1.19 -9.97 18.65
C THR A 174 1.38 -11.43 18.25
N GLY A 175 2.27 -11.72 17.30
CA GLY A 175 2.54 -13.07 16.82
C GLY A 175 1.42 -13.68 15.97
N SER A 176 0.42 -12.88 15.58
CA SER A 176 -0.75 -13.35 14.83
C SER A 176 -1.27 -12.36 13.78
N ASN A 177 -0.67 -11.17 13.68
CA ASN A 177 -1.17 -10.03 12.89
C ASN A 177 -2.51 -9.44 13.35
N LEU A 178 -3.02 -9.84 14.52
CA LEU A 178 -4.13 -9.17 15.19
C LEU A 178 -3.63 -7.98 16.04
N PRO A 179 -4.49 -7.02 16.42
CA PRO A 179 -5.91 -6.91 16.09
C PRO A 179 -6.16 -6.56 14.61
N ALA A 180 -7.29 -7.03 14.07
CA ALA A 180 -7.85 -6.49 12.84
C ALA A 180 -8.60 -5.18 13.15
N GLN A 181 -8.65 -4.25 12.19
CA GLN A 181 -9.60 -3.14 12.25
C GLN A 181 -10.95 -3.64 11.73
N ILE A 182 -11.98 -3.62 12.57
CA ILE A 182 -13.32 -4.11 12.22
C ILE A 182 -14.33 -2.99 12.48
N ASP A 183 -14.94 -2.50 11.40
CA ASP A 183 -15.95 -1.47 11.42
C ASP A 183 -17.29 -2.03 10.93
N LEU A 184 -18.25 -2.22 11.83
CA LEU A 184 -19.58 -2.76 11.50
C LEU A 184 -20.64 -1.66 11.54
N TYR A 185 -21.35 -1.48 10.41
CA TYR A 185 -22.38 -0.47 10.20
C TYR A 185 -23.75 -1.12 10.11
N ALA A 186 -24.76 -0.49 10.72
CA ALA A 186 -26.15 -0.90 10.56
C ALA A 186 -26.73 -0.33 9.25
N THR A 187 -27.36 -1.17 8.45
CA THR A 187 -28.04 -0.81 7.18
C THR A 187 -29.44 -1.42 7.13
N LYS A 188 -30.11 -1.30 5.98
CA LYS A 188 -31.45 -1.86 5.74
C LYS A 188 -31.37 -3.11 4.87
N GLY A 189 -32.38 -3.96 4.95
CA GLY A 189 -32.52 -5.15 4.11
C GLY A 189 -31.95 -6.44 4.71
N GLN A 190 -31.97 -7.49 3.90
CA GLN A 190 -31.67 -8.88 4.27
C GLN A 190 -30.31 -9.36 3.71
N GLU A 191 -29.31 -8.48 3.71
CA GLU A 191 -27.94 -8.82 3.30
C GLU A 191 -26.92 -8.28 4.29
N TYR A 192 -25.82 -9.02 4.46
CA TYR A 192 -24.64 -8.58 5.19
C TYR A 192 -23.50 -8.38 4.20
N ASN A 193 -23.19 -7.13 3.87
CA ASN A 193 -22.20 -6.77 2.86
C ASN A 193 -20.85 -6.44 3.51
N PHE A 194 -19.74 -6.75 2.83
CA PHE A 194 -18.40 -6.55 3.36
C PHE A 194 -17.44 -5.99 2.31
N MET A 195 -16.47 -5.22 2.79
CA MET A 195 -15.22 -4.96 2.08
C MET A 195 -14.06 -5.39 2.99
N PHE A 196 -13.27 -6.33 2.49
CA PHE A 196 -12.02 -6.77 3.12
C PHE A 196 -10.84 -6.06 2.45
N VAL A 197 -9.90 -5.55 3.24
CA VAL A 197 -8.69 -4.87 2.72
C VAL A 197 -7.46 -5.33 3.50
N ALA A 198 -6.45 -5.84 2.80
CA ALA A 198 -5.14 -6.15 3.38
C ALA A 198 -4.17 -4.98 3.15
N LYS A 199 -4.25 -3.94 3.99
CA LYS A 199 -3.55 -2.68 3.72
C LYS A 199 -2.10 -2.72 4.20
N GLY A 200 -1.16 -2.62 3.26
CA GLY A 200 0.27 -2.51 3.59
C GLY A 200 0.59 -1.19 4.31
N GLY A 201 1.49 -1.23 5.29
CA GLY A 201 1.86 -0.07 6.09
C GLY A 201 2.49 1.05 5.24
N GLY A 202 3.24 0.67 4.20
CA GLY A 202 3.85 1.62 3.27
C GLY A 202 2.83 2.53 2.57
N SER A 203 1.70 1.99 2.10
CA SER A 203 0.63 2.77 1.48
C SER A 203 -0.33 3.38 2.49
N ALA A 204 -0.50 2.78 3.67
CA ALA A 204 -1.22 3.40 4.79
C ALA A 204 -0.56 4.72 5.23
N ASN A 205 0.78 4.75 5.31
CA ASN A 205 1.55 5.94 5.66
C ASN A 205 1.52 7.04 4.57
N LYS A 206 0.93 6.75 3.41
CA LYS A 206 0.69 7.71 2.31
C LYS A 206 -0.77 8.14 2.21
N ALA A 207 -1.54 7.99 3.30
CA ALA A 207 -2.82 8.66 3.47
C ALA A 207 -2.60 9.98 4.23
N TYR A 208 -2.74 11.10 3.53
CA TYR A 208 -2.49 12.43 4.06
C TYR A 208 -3.78 13.23 4.19
N LEU A 209 -3.86 14.02 5.25
CA LEU A 209 -4.92 15.01 5.48
C LEU A 209 -4.32 16.40 5.42
N PHE A 210 -4.95 17.28 4.66
CA PHE A 210 -4.60 18.69 4.54
C PHE A 210 -5.80 19.54 4.93
N GLN A 211 -5.60 20.49 5.85
CA GLN A 211 -6.64 21.42 6.28
C GLN A 211 -6.57 22.68 5.41
N GLU A 212 -7.32 22.66 4.31
CA GLU A 212 -7.39 23.77 3.37
C GLU A 212 -8.64 24.63 3.60
N THR A 213 -8.75 25.72 2.84
CA THR A 213 -9.88 26.65 2.91
C THR A 213 -10.56 26.82 1.55
N LYS A 214 -11.62 27.65 1.47
CA LYS A 214 -12.28 27.97 0.20
C LYS A 214 -11.31 28.57 -0.85
N SER A 215 -10.19 29.17 -0.45
CA SER A 215 -9.23 29.76 -1.39
C SER A 215 -8.61 28.75 -2.35
N VAL A 216 -8.46 27.48 -1.94
CA VAL A 216 -7.92 26.41 -2.81
C VAL A 216 -8.91 26.00 -3.91
N LEU A 217 -10.22 26.22 -3.71
CA LEU A 217 -11.29 25.76 -4.60
C LEU A 217 -11.47 26.68 -5.82
N ASN A 218 -10.42 26.78 -6.62
CA ASN A 218 -10.41 27.27 -7.99
C ASN A 218 -9.39 26.45 -8.81
N PRO A 219 -9.52 26.35 -10.14
CA PRO A 219 -8.72 25.44 -10.95
C PRO A 219 -7.20 25.61 -10.78
N LYS A 220 -6.71 26.86 -10.76
CA LYS A 220 -5.28 27.16 -10.65
C LYS A 220 -4.71 26.76 -9.30
N SER A 221 -5.37 27.15 -8.21
CA SER A 221 -4.90 26.85 -6.86
C SER A 221 -4.99 25.35 -6.55
N LEU A 222 -6.07 24.68 -6.95
CA LEU A 222 -6.23 23.25 -6.70
C LEU A 222 -5.20 22.42 -7.49
N ARG A 223 -4.97 22.75 -8.76
CA ARG A 223 -3.93 22.07 -9.57
C ARG A 223 -2.55 22.22 -8.93
N LYS A 224 -2.14 23.45 -8.60
CA LYS A 224 -0.85 23.70 -7.94
C LYS A 224 -0.71 22.93 -6.62
N PHE A 225 -1.77 22.92 -5.82
CA PHE A 225 -1.81 22.15 -4.58
C PHE A 225 -1.61 20.65 -4.85
N LEU A 226 -2.34 20.09 -5.83
CA LEU A 226 -2.24 18.67 -6.17
C LEU A 226 -0.86 18.30 -6.72
N GLU A 227 -0.26 19.13 -7.59
CA GLU A 227 1.11 18.92 -8.10
C GLU A 227 2.12 18.79 -6.96
N GLU A 228 2.08 19.72 -6.00
CA GLU A 228 2.97 19.70 -4.84
C GLU A 228 2.72 18.47 -3.94
N LYS A 229 1.46 18.20 -3.58
CA LYS A 229 1.13 17.17 -2.59
C LYS A 229 1.22 15.76 -3.15
N ILE A 230 0.90 15.53 -4.43
CA ILE A 230 1.12 14.24 -5.09
C ILE A 230 2.62 13.97 -5.23
N GLY A 231 3.42 14.98 -5.58
CA GLY A 231 4.88 14.85 -5.66
C GLY A 231 5.51 14.43 -4.33
N ALA A 232 4.98 14.94 -3.21
CA ALA A 232 5.44 14.57 -1.86
C ALA A 232 5.15 13.10 -1.47
N ILE A 233 4.23 12.40 -2.16
CA ILE A 233 4.02 10.96 -1.95
C ILE A 233 5.29 10.20 -2.31
N GLY A 234 5.91 10.56 -3.44
CA GLY A 234 7.10 9.93 -3.98
C GLY A 234 6.90 8.46 -4.36
N THR A 235 8.00 7.73 -4.51
CA THR A 235 8.01 6.31 -4.90
C THR A 235 8.00 5.35 -3.71
N ALA A 236 7.86 5.92 -2.51
CA ALA A 236 7.92 5.22 -1.23
C ALA A 236 6.76 4.26 -0.93
N ALA A 237 5.71 4.19 -1.75
CA ALA A 237 4.61 3.23 -1.56
C ALA A 237 4.44 2.25 -2.73
N CYS A 238 5.49 2.03 -3.55
CA CYS A 238 5.49 1.09 -4.66
C CYS A 238 4.44 1.47 -5.73
N PRO A 239 4.68 2.54 -6.53
CA PRO A 239 3.90 2.81 -7.73
C PRO A 239 4.09 1.69 -8.79
N PRO A 240 3.17 1.56 -9.77
CA PRO A 240 2.11 2.54 -10.10
C PRO A 240 0.93 2.53 -9.11
N TYR A 241 0.43 3.72 -8.78
CA TYR A 241 -0.62 3.90 -7.78
C TYR A 241 -2.04 3.87 -8.34
N HIS A 242 -3.01 3.38 -7.56
CA HIS A 242 -4.40 3.83 -7.68
C HIS A 242 -4.57 5.06 -6.80
N MET A 243 -4.55 6.25 -7.42
CA MET A 243 -4.60 7.52 -6.71
C MET A 243 -6.02 7.83 -6.22
N ALA A 244 -6.16 8.33 -5.01
CA ALA A 244 -7.43 8.81 -4.48
C ALA A 244 -7.27 10.22 -3.90
N VAL A 245 -8.14 11.14 -4.33
CA VAL A 245 -8.24 12.50 -3.81
C VAL A 245 -9.68 12.74 -3.36
N VAL A 246 -9.85 13.25 -2.15
CA VAL A 246 -11.16 13.66 -1.63
C VAL A 246 -11.11 15.12 -1.27
N VAL A 247 -12.00 15.92 -1.87
CA VAL A 247 -12.08 17.37 -1.64
C VAL A 247 -13.35 17.70 -0.85
N GLY A 248 -13.18 18.18 0.37
CA GLY A 248 -14.25 18.40 1.33
C GLY A 248 -14.48 17.21 2.24
N GLY A 249 -15.58 17.27 2.99
CA GLY A 249 -15.93 16.33 4.04
C GLY A 249 -16.55 17.05 5.23
N THR A 250 -17.38 16.32 5.97
CA THR A 250 -18.01 16.82 7.21
C THR A 250 -17.02 16.87 8.36
N SER A 251 -15.95 16.07 8.30
CA SER A 251 -14.89 15.99 9.28
C SER A 251 -13.63 15.34 8.68
N ALA A 252 -12.52 15.41 9.40
CA ALA A 252 -11.23 14.85 8.99
C ALA A 252 -11.29 13.33 8.75
N GLU A 253 -11.88 12.62 9.71
CA GLU A 253 -12.05 11.17 9.69
C GLU A 253 -13.00 10.72 8.58
N MET A 254 -14.05 11.47 8.28
CA MET A 254 -14.94 11.18 7.14
C MET A 254 -14.20 11.37 5.80
N THR A 255 -13.39 12.43 5.67
CA THR A 255 -12.55 12.65 4.48
C THR A 255 -11.57 11.49 4.28
N LEU A 256 -10.81 11.11 5.32
CA LEU A 256 -9.82 10.02 5.21
C LEU A 256 -10.45 8.65 4.99
N LYS A 257 -11.60 8.34 5.63
CA LYS A 257 -12.36 7.14 5.32
C LYS A 257 -12.81 7.11 3.86
N THR A 258 -13.25 8.26 3.34
CA THR A 258 -13.65 8.35 1.92
C THR A 258 -12.45 8.14 1.00
N VAL A 259 -11.27 8.69 1.32
CA VAL A 259 -10.01 8.45 0.57
C VAL A 259 -9.68 6.97 0.55
N LYS A 260 -9.79 6.29 1.70
CA LYS A 260 -9.55 4.84 1.81
C LYS A 260 -10.41 4.08 0.80
N TYR A 261 -11.72 4.32 0.83
CA TYR A 261 -12.69 3.61 0.01
C TYR A 261 -12.53 3.96 -1.49
N ALA A 262 -12.27 5.22 -1.80
CA ALA A 262 -11.95 5.66 -3.16
C ALA A 262 -10.68 4.97 -3.71
N SER A 263 -9.63 4.82 -2.89
CA SER A 263 -8.40 4.12 -3.32
C SER A 263 -8.62 2.63 -3.56
N CYS A 264 -9.62 2.03 -2.92
CA CYS A 264 -10.04 0.64 -3.12
C CYS A 264 -11.09 0.49 -4.23
N LYS A 265 -11.38 1.57 -4.98
CA LYS A 265 -12.39 1.62 -6.05
C LYS A 265 -13.82 1.31 -5.59
N TYR A 266 -14.09 1.43 -4.29
CA TYR A 266 -15.42 1.19 -3.73
C TYR A 266 -16.46 2.21 -4.26
N TYR A 267 -16.01 3.40 -4.64
CA TYR A 267 -16.88 4.50 -5.06
C TYR A 267 -16.94 4.71 -6.59
N ASP A 268 -16.55 3.71 -7.39
CA ASP A 268 -16.47 3.84 -8.85
C ASP A 268 -17.81 4.17 -9.51
N ASN A 269 -18.91 3.65 -8.95
CA ASN A 269 -20.28 3.82 -9.42
C ASN A 269 -21.04 5.00 -8.75
N LEU A 270 -20.33 5.93 -8.10
CA LEU A 270 -20.95 7.19 -7.67
C LEU A 270 -21.45 8.01 -8.88
N PRO A 271 -22.49 8.86 -8.70
CA PRO A 271 -22.85 9.85 -9.70
C PRO A 271 -21.63 10.69 -10.10
N THR A 272 -21.49 11.01 -11.40
CA THR A 272 -20.38 11.83 -11.90
C THR A 272 -20.70 13.33 -11.93
N LYS A 273 -21.91 13.69 -11.54
CA LYS A 273 -22.39 15.06 -11.36
C LYS A 273 -23.21 15.15 -10.06
N PRO A 274 -23.33 16.33 -9.44
CA PRO A 274 -24.20 16.51 -8.27
C PRO A 274 -25.63 16.06 -8.56
N ASP A 275 -26.18 15.22 -7.70
CA ASP A 275 -27.55 14.72 -7.78
C ASP A 275 -28.18 14.69 -6.37
N GLU A 276 -28.80 15.81 -5.99
CA GLU A 276 -29.45 15.98 -4.69
C GLU A 276 -30.71 15.11 -4.51
N SER A 277 -31.05 14.23 -5.46
CA SER A 277 -32.04 13.16 -5.24
C SER A 277 -31.41 11.88 -4.68
N LYS A 278 -30.11 11.65 -4.92
CA LYS A 278 -29.39 10.43 -4.54
C LYS A 278 -28.41 10.64 -3.40
N GLY A 279 -27.77 11.80 -3.34
CA GLY A 279 -26.80 12.14 -2.29
C GLY A 279 -25.90 13.33 -2.67
N TYR A 280 -25.16 13.87 -1.71
CA TYR A 280 -24.35 15.08 -1.94
C TYR A 280 -22.95 14.83 -2.50
N ALA A 281 -22.43 13.60 -2.40
CA ALA A 281 -21.14 13.22 -2.95
C ALA A 281 -21.23 12.87 -4.43
N TYR A 282 -20.18 13.19 -5.20
CA TYR A 282 -20.04 12.78 -6.59
C TYR A 282 -18.57 12.49 -6.95
N ARG A 283 -18.37 11.67 -7.99
CA ARG A 283 -17.06 11.34 -8.58
C ARG A 283 -16.74 12.33 -9.70
N ASP A 284 -15.65 13.06 -9.57
CA ASP A 284 -15.26 14.13 -10.50
C ASP A 284 -14.28 13.62 -11.56
N THR A 285 -14.81 13.17 -12.70
CA THR A 285 -14.00 12.57 -13.78
C THR A 285 -13.10 13.58 -14.49
N GLU A 286 -13.46 14.86 -14.49
CA GLU A 286 -12.61 15.92 -15.03
C GLU A 286 -11.36 16.10 -14.16
N MET A 287 -11.54 16.16 -12.84
CA MET A 287 -10.42 16.24 -11.90
C MET A 287 -9.61 14.94 -11.84
N GLU A 288 -10.19 13.76 -12.12
CA GLU A 288 -9.41 12.53 -12.30
C GLU A 288 -8.40 12.65 -13.44
N ASN A 289 -8.81 13.23 -14.58
CA ASN A 289 -7.91 13.48 -15.70
C ASN A 289 -6.80 14.49 -15.34
N VAL A 290 -7.12 15.52 -14.55
CA VAL A 290 -6.12 16.48 -14.04
C VAL A 290 -5.11 15.79 -13.14
N VAL A 291 -5.56 14.90 -12.24
CA VAL A 291 -4.65 14.13 -11.37
C VAL A 291 -3.77 13.19 -12.20
N MET A 292 -4.32 12.55 -13.23
CA MET A 292 -3.54 11.69 -14.13
C MET A 292 -2.52 12.49 -14.95
N ASP A 293 -2.88 13.67 -15.47
CA ASP A 293 -1.96 14.58 -16.15
C ASP A 293 -0.79 14.97 -15.25
N ILE A 294 -1.06 15.29 -13.97
CA ILE A 294 -0.01 15.55 -12.99
C ILE A 294 0.90 14.32 -12.80
N CYS A 295 0.32 13.12 -12.66
CA CYS A 295 1.08 11.90 -12.44
C CYS A 295 1.97 11.53 -13.64
N TYR A 296 1.47 11.67 -14.86
CA TYR A 296 2.21 11.35 -16.08
C TYR A 296 3.35 12.32 -16.37
N ASN A 297 3.19 13.60 -16.03
CA ASN A 297 4.20 14.64 -16.29
C ASN A 297 5.20 14.85 -15.15
N MET A 298 5.09 14.11 -14.05
CA MET A 298 6.00 14.25 -12.89
C MET A 298 7.38 13.62 -13.10
N GLY A 299 7.51 12.75 -14.11
CA GLY A 299 8.76 12.07 -14.45
C GLY A 299 9.21 10.97 -13.49
N MET A 300 8.53 10.76 -12.34
CA MET A 300 8.86 9.71 -11.36
C MET A 300 8.58 8.29 -11.84
N GLY A 301 7.59 8.12 -12.73
CA GLY A 301 7.18 6.84 -13.31
C GLY A 301 6.87 5.74 -12.29
N ALA A 302 6.90 4.50 -12.78
CA ALA A 302 6.83 3.31 -11.96
C ALA A 302 8.18 3.11 -11.26
N GLN A 303 8.37 3.82 -10.15
CA GLN A 303 9.50 3.73 -9.20
C GLN A 303 10.81 4.33 -9.68
N PHE A 304 11.21 4.12 -10.93
CA PHE A 304 12.53 4.47 -11.46
C PHE A 304 12.45 5.33 -12.72
N GLY A 305 11.67 6.41 -12.66
CA GLY A 305 11.53 7.38 -13.73
C GLY A 305 10.59 6.89 -14.85
N GLY A 306 9.87 7.82 -15.48
CA GLY A 306 8.94 7.53 -16.57
C GLY A 306 7.55 8.10 -16.36
N LYS A 307 6.57 7.51 -17.04
CA LYS A 307 5.18 7.99 -17.11
C LYS A 307 4.31 7.41 -16.01
N TYR A 308 4.49 6.14 -15.66
CA TYR A 308 3.50 5.38 -14.89
C TYR A 308 3.62 5.52 -13.36
N PHE A 309 3.56 6.75 -12.87
CA PHE A 309 3.43 7.01 -11.43
C PHE A 309 2.08 6.50 -10.87
N ALA A 310 1.03 6.54 -11.69
CA ALA A 310 -0.31 6.08 -11.37
C ALA A 310 -0.87 5.17 -12.47
N HIS A 311 -1.65 4.15 -12.07
CA HIS A 311 -2.51 3.37 -12.95
C HIS A 311 -3.76 4.15 -13.36
N ASP A 312 -4.40 4.80 -12.38
CA ASP A 312 -5.60 5.61 -12.52
C ASP A 312 -5.78 6.51 -11.28
N ALA A 313 -6.79 7.37 -11.32
CA ALA A 313 -7.18 8.25 -10.22
C ALA A 313 -8.67 8.14 -9.92
N ARG A 314 -9.03 8.40 -8.66
CA ARG A 314 -10.40 8.64 -8.18
C ARG A 314 -10.45 9.97 -7.46
N VAL A 315 -11.34 10.86 -7.90
CA VAL A 315 -11.55 12.15 -7.23
C VAL A 315 -12.99 12.23 -6.74
N ILE A 316 -13.18 12.28 -5.43
CA ILE A 316 -14.51 12.39 -4.81
C ILE A 316 -14.68 13.78 -4.22
N ARG A 317 -15.75 14.47 -4.60
CA ARG A 317 -16.13 15.76 -4.03
C ARG A 317 -17.24 15.55 -3.01
N LEU A 318 -17.01 16.02 -1.78
CA LEU A 318 -17.96 15.95 -0.67
C LEU A 318 -18.50 17.35 -0.30
N PRO A 319 -19.68 17.49 0.32
CA PRO A 319 -20.04 18.76 0.94
C PRO A 319 -19.06 19.11 2.08
N ARG A 320 -19.07 20.38 2.51
CA ARG A 320 -18.16 20.89 3.54
C ARG A 320 -18.86 21.97 4.36
N HIS A 321 -18.45 22.11 5.63
CA HIS A 321 -18.81 23.29 6.41
C HIS A 321 -18.23 24.57 5.77
N GLY A 322 -18.93 25.71 5.90
CA GLY A 322 -18.53 26.97 5.25
C GLY A 322 -17.09 27.40 5.53
N ALA A 323 -16.63 27.17 6.77
CA ALA A 323 -15.29 27.51 7.25
C ALA A 323 -14.21 26.43 7.03
N SER A 324 -14.55 25.27 6.47
CA SER A 324 -13.64 24.13 6.39
C SER A 324 -13.54 23.61 4.96
N CYS A 325 -12.37 23.10 4.57
CA CYS A 325 -12.17 22.35 3.34
C CYS A 325 -11.08 21.28 3.54
N PRO A 326 -11.36 20.20 4.30
CA PRO A 326 -10.40 19.12 4.43
C PRO A 326 -10.17 18.49 3.05
N ILE A 327 -8.91 18.24 2.71
CA ILE A 327 -8.52 17.50 1.51
C ILE A 327 -7.72 16.29 1.94
N GLY A 328 -8.16 15.11 1.48
CA GLY A 328 -7.46 13.87 1.71
C GLY A 328 -6.83 13.36 0.42
N ILE A 329 -5.60 12.86 0.49
CA ILE A 329 -4.90 12.21 -0.63
C ILE A 329 -4.37 10.87 -0.15
N GLY A 330 -4.58 9.81 -0.94
CA GLY A 330 -4.12 8.47 -0.61
C GLY A 330 -3.90 7.62 -1.85
N VAL A 331 -3.33 6.43 -1.64
CA VAL A 331 -2.99 5.51 -2.74
C VAL A 331 -3.35 4.07 -2.39
N SER A 332 -3.72 3.27 -3.39
CA SER A 332 -3.42 1.83 -3.39
C SER A 332 -2.07 1.59 -4.06
N CYS A 333 -1.26 0.72 -3.47
CA CYS A 333 0.07 0.36 -3.96
C CYS A 333 0.00 -0.82 -4.94
N SER A 334 1.15 -1.27 -5.47
CA SER A 334 1.22 -2.50 -6.29
C SER A 334 0.65 -3.75 -5.59
N ALA A 335 0.66 -3.80 -4.26
CA ALA A 335 -0.13 -4.77 -3.50
C ALA A 335 -1.59 -4.26 -3.37
N ASP A 336 -2.33 -4.25 -4.48
CA ASP A 336 -3.72 -3.79 -4.57
C ASP A 336 -4.70 -4.86 -4.07
N ARG A 337 -4.89 -4.91 -2.74
CA ARG A 337 -5.49 -6.05 -2.04
C ARG A 337 -6.80 -5.69 -1.34
N GLN A 338 -7.89 -5.90 -2.04
CA GLN A 338 -9.24 -5.83 -1.50
C GLN A 338 -10.17 -6.85 -2.15
N ALA A 339 -11.20 -7.27 -1.43
CA ALA A 339 -12.28 -8.08 -1.94
C ALA A 339 -13.62 -7.63 -1.33
N LEU A 340 -14.62 -7.44 -2.19
CA LEU A 340 -16.00 -7.32 -1.76
C LEU A 340 -16.58 -8.69 -1.40
N ALA A 341 -17.55 -8.73 -0.51
CA ALA A 341 -18.28 -9.94 -0.20
C ALA A 341 -19.70 -9.61 0.24
N LYS A 342 -20.58 -10.61 0.21
CA LYS A 342 -21.93 -10.49 0.73
C LYS A 342 -22.44 -11.82 1.24
N ILE A 343 -23.30 -11.76 2.25
CA ILE A 343 -24.05 -12.90 2.76
C ILE A 343 -25.52 -12.58 2.59
N ASN A 344 -26.24 -13.48 1.91
CA ASN A 344 -27.66 -13.38 1.70
C ASN A 344 -28.30 -14.77 1.82
N LYS A 345 -29.61 -14.88 1.59
CA LYS A 345 -30.34 -16.15 1.69
C LYS A 345 -29.81 -17.27 0.78
N ASP A 346 -29.08 -16.91 -0.28
CA ASP A 346 -28.56 -17.86 -1.27
C ASP A 346 -27.15 -18.35 -0.93
N GLY A 347 -26.50 -17.77 0.08
CA GLY A 347 -25.21 -18.22 0.61
C GLY A 347 -24.23 -17.09 0.94
N ILE A 348 -22.97 -17.49 1.09
CA ILE A 348 -21.83 -16.61 1.32
C ILE A 348 -21.09 -16.41 -0.01
N TRP A 349 -20.90 -15.16 -0.41
CA TRP A 349 -20.32 -14.78 -1.70
C TRP A 349 -19.07 -13.93 -1.47
N LEU A 350 -18.05 -14.16 -2.28
CA LEU A 350 -16.79 -13.41 -2.27
C LEU A 350 -16.45 -12.95 -3.68
N GLU A 351 -15.91 -11.75 -3.83
CA GLU A 351 -15.42 -11.23 -5.10
C GLU A 351 -14.46 -12.22 -5.75
N GLN A 352 -14.67 -12.50 -7.05
CA GLN A 352 -13.81 -13.36 -7.83
C GLN A 352 -12.62 -12.57 -8.37
N LEU A 353 -11.46 -12.75 -7.74
CA LEU A 353 -10.18 -12.23 -8.23
C LEU A 353 -9.61 -13.09 -9.37
N GLU A 354 -8.57 -12.60 -10.03
CA GLU A 354 -7.92 -13.32 -11.12
C GLU A 354 -7.11 -14.51 -10.60
N THR A 355 -7.44 -15.72 -11.06
CA THR A 355 -6.73 -16.95 -10.73
C THR A 355 -5.67 -17.34 -11.74
N ASP A 356 -5.72 -16.80 -12.97
CA ASP A 356 -4.73 -17.00 -14.03
C ASP A 356 -4.11 -15.65 -14.45
N PRO A 357 -3.22 -15.07 -13.63
CA PRO A 357 -2.55 -13.82 -13.98
C PRO A 357 -1.56 -13.98 -15.14
N ALA A 358 -1.17 -15.20 -15.52
CA ALA A 358 -0.22 -15.46 -16.58
C ALA A 358 -0.68 -14.91 -17.94
N LYS A 359 -2.00 -14.87 -18.19
CA LYS A 359 -2.57 -14.28 -19.41
C LYS A 359 -2.30 -12.77 -19.58
N TYR A 360 -1.85 -12.09 -18.53
CA TYR A 360 -1.43 -10.69 -18.58
C TYR A 360 0.08 -10.52 -18.77
N LEU A 361 0.86 -11.60 -18.79
CA LEU A 361 2.28 -11.52 -19.10
C LEU A 361 2.48 -11.17 -20.58
N PRO A 362 3.32 -10.17 -20.90
CA PRO A 362 3.69 -9.89 -22.27
C PRO A 362 4.63 -10.98 -22.84
N GLU A 363 4.55 -11.20 -24.14
CA GLU A 363 5.52 -12.04 -24.88
C GLU A 363 6.81 -11.26 -25.16
N ILE A 364 7.55 -10.92 -24.09
CA ILE A 364 8.80 -10.17 -24.17
C ILE A 364 9.82 -10.69 -23.14
N THR A 365 11.10 -10.69 -23.50
CA THR A 365 12.18 -11.01 -22.57
C THR A 365 12.73 -9.75 -21.89
N GLU A 366 13.38 -9.90 -20.74
CA GLU A 366 14.03 -8.76 -20.08
C GLU A 366 15.13 -8.14 -20.93
N ASP A 367 15.86 -8.95 -21.68
CA ASP A 367 16.92 -8.51 -22.59
C ASP A 367 16.37 -7.67 -23.76
N GLN A 368 15.10 -7.87 -24.14
CA GLN A 368 14.42 -7.05 -25.14
C GLN A 368 13.96 -5.69 -24.57
N LEU A 369 13.70 -5.60 -23.26
CA LEU A 369 13.26 -4.37 -22.59
C LEU A 369 14.41 -3.42 -22.26
N LEU A 370 15.55 -3.95 -21.83
CA LEU A 370 16.64 -3.16 -21.28
C LEU A 370 17.88 -3.22 -22.16
N LYS A 371 18.19 -2.11 -22.84
CA LYS A 371 19.33 -1.98 -23.76
C LYS A 371 20.70 -2.18 -23.10
N THR A 372 20.81 -1.89 -21.81
CA THR A 372 22.06 -2.02 -21.06
C THR A 372 21.93 -3.16 -20.03
N PRO A 373 22.82 -4.16 -20.06
CA PRO A 373 22.83 -5.22 -19.06
C PRO A 373 23.12 -4.63 -17.67
N PRO A 374 22.68 -5.29 -16.58
CA PRO A 374 22.99 -4.81 -15.25
C PRO A 374 24.49 -4.98 -14.98
N VAL A 375 25.05 -4.09 -14.16
CA VAL A 375 26.42 -4.27 -13.65
C VAL A 375 26.40 -5.28 -12.51
N ASN A 376 27.19 -6.34 -12.62
CA ASN A 376 27.32 -7.34 -11.55
C ASN A 376 28.20 -6.78 -10.43
N ILE A 377 27.70 -6.80 -9.20
CA ILE A 377 28.43 -6.38 -8.00
C ILE A 377 28.57 -7.58 -7.06
N ASP A 378 29.81 -7.99 -6.82
CA ASP A 378 30.15 -9.03 -5.84
C ASP A 378 30.22 -8.43 -4.42
N LEU A 379 29.28 -8.84 -3.58
CA LEU A 379 29.14 -8.40 -2.19
C LEU A 379 29.94 -9.24 -1.20
N SER A 380 30.65 -10.29 -1.65
CA SER A 380 31.57 -11.07 -0.81
C SER A 380 32.91 -10.34 -0.55
N MET A 381 33.18 -9.27 -1.31
CA MET A 381 34.37 -8.45 -1.15
C MET A 381 34.31 -7.58 0.12
N PRO A 382 35.48 -7.11 0.63
CA PRO A 382 35.51 -6.09 1.67
C PRO A 382 34.73 -4.82 1.28
N MET A 383 34.05 -4.20 2.23
CA MET A 383 33.20 -3.01 2.03
C MET A 383 33.88 -1.87 1.25
N GLU A 384 35.18 -1.62 1.50
CA GLU A 384 35.96 -0.62 0.77
C GLU A 384 36.02 -0.92 -0.74
N LYS A 385 36.21 -2.19 -1.13
CA LYS A 385 36.22 -2.60 -2.54
C LYS A 385 34.84 -2.51 -3.17
N ILE A 386 33.77 -2.88 -2.43
CA ILE A 386 32.40 -2.73 -2.90
C ILE A 386 32.11 -1.26 -3.22
N ARG A 387 32.47 -0.35 -2.31
CA ARG A 387 32.28 1.10 -2.50
C ARG A 387 33.11 1.65 -3.66
N ALA A 388 34.37 1.21 -3.80
CA ALA A 388 35.22 1.59 -4.92
C ALA A 388 34.65 1.14 -6.27
N GLU A 389 34.05 -0.06 -6.33
CA GLU A 389 33.36 -0.56 -7.52
C GLU A 389 32.13 0.28 -7.85
N LEU A 390 31.25 0.52 -6.87
CA LEU A 390 30.05 1.34 -7.05
C LEU A 390 30.38 2.77 -7.48
N SER A 391 31.48 3.35 -7.01
CA SER A 391 31.90 4.72 -7.34
C SER A 391 32.23 4.93 -8.83
N LYS A 392 32.48 3.86 -9.58
CA LYS A 392 32.74 3.92 -11.03
C LYS A 392 31.49 4.28 -11.84
N TYR A 393 30.31 4.13 -11.25
CA TYR A 393 29.04 4.23 -11.96
C TYR A 393 28.21 5.43 -11.48
N PRO A 394 27.46 6.11 -12.38
CA PRO A 394 26.57 7.18 -11.99
C PRO A 394 25.28 6.65 -11.34
N VAL A 395 24.51 7.55 -10.74
CA VAL A 395 23.10 7.29 -10.42
C VAL A 395 22.33 6.86 -11.68
N LYS A 396 21.22 6.15 -11.51
CA LYS A 396 20.42 5.49 -12.57
C LYS A 396 21.01 4.19 -13.10
N THR A 397 22.27 3.85 -12.80
CA THR A 397 22.85 2.56 -13.20
C THR A 397 22.14 1.39 -12.52
N ARG A 398 21.74 0.39 -13.32
CA ARG A 398 21.15 -0.87 -12.86
C ARG A 398 22.25 -1.85 -12.44
N LEU A 399 22.02 -2.53 -11.34
CA LEU A 399 22.93 -3.46 -10.70
C LEU A 399 22.28 -4.85 -10.55
N SER A 400 23.13 -5.86 -10.51
CA SER A 400 22.82 -7.24 -10.16
C SER A 400 23.74 -7.65 -9.02
N LEU A 401 23.20 -7.76 -7.81
CA LEU A 401 24.00 -7.95 -6.59
C LEU A 401 24.06 -9.44 -6.22
N SER A 402 25.25 -9.95 -5.89
CA SER A 402 25.42 -11.34 -5.41
C SER A 402 26.34 -11.40 -4.20
N GLY A 403 25.98 -12.18 -3.19
CA GLY A 403 26.74 -12.35 -1.94
C GLY A 403 25.91 -12.03 -0.69
N THR A 404 26.61 -11.74 0.41
CA THR A 404 25.99 -11.54 1.72
C THR A 404 25.40 -10.15 1.89
N ILE A 405 24.19 -10.08 2.45
CA ILE A 405 23.52 -8.84 2.86
C ILE A 405 23.02 -8.98 4.30
N ILE A 406 23.15 -7.91 5.09
CA ILE A 406 22.52 -7.82 6.41
C ILE A 406 21.19 -7.12 6.29
N VAL A 407 20.15 -7.69 6.90
CA VAL A 407 18.81 -7.11 6.92
C VAL A 407 18.57 -6.49 8.27
N ALA A 408 18.20 -5.21 8.30
CA ALA A 408 17.80 -4.52 9.52
C ALA A 408 16.82 -3.39 9.15
N ARG A 409 15.85 -3.11 10.03
CA ARG A 409 14.86 -2.04 9.80
C ARG A 409 14.53 -1.31 11.10
N ASP A 410 13.36 -0.68 11.17
CA ASP A 410 12.93 0.30 12.16
C ASP A 410 13.37 -0.02 13.61
N MET A 411 12.93 -1.14 14.21
CA MET A 411 13.27 -1.49 15.61
C MET A 411 14.75 -1.82 15.80
N ALA A 412 15.36 -2.56 14.87
CA ALA A 412 16.79 -2.88 14.93
C ALA A 412 17.66 -1.60 14.83
N HIS A 413 17.28 -0.64 13.98
CA HIS A 413 17.95 0.65 13.86
C HIS A 413 17.80 1.49 15.12
N ALA A 414 16.60 1.53 15.72
CA ALA A 414 16.37 2.22 16.99
C ALA A 414 17.28 1.66 18.09
N ARG A 415 17.36 0.33 18.23
CA ARG A 415 18.23 -0.31 19.21
C ARG A 415 19.71 -0.07 18.95
N MET A 416 20.15 -0.10 17.69
CA MET A 416 21.54 0.23 17.34
C MET A 416 21.89 1.69 17.64
N ARG A 417 20.94 2.62 17.51
CA ARG A 417 21.11 4.01 17.98
C ARG A 417 21.25 4.07 19.50
N GLU A 418 20.38 3.40 20.24
CA GLU A 418 20.47 3.34 21.72
C GLU A 418 21.79 2.75 22.19
N MET A 419 22.31 1.75 21.47
CA MET A 419 23.66 1.20 21.74
C MET A 419 24.74 2.27 21.60
N LEU A 420 24.73 3.04 20.51
CA LEU A 420 25.68 4.14 20.30
C LEU A 420 25.55 5.23 21.38
N GLU A 421 24.33 5.61 21.73
CA GLU A 421 24.05 6.59 22.79
C GLU A 421 24.52 6.10 24.17
N ALA A 422 24.49 4.79 24.41
CA ALA A 422 25.05 4.14 25.59
C ALA A 422 26.58 3.90 25.52
N GLY A 423 27.26 4.42 24.51
CA GLY A 423 28.71 4.28 24.33
C GLY A 423 29.17 2.89 23.85
N LYS A 424 28.25 2.03 23.42
CA LYS A 424 28.58 0.74 22.80
C LYS A 424 28.88 0.93 21.31
N PRO A 425 29.78 0.12 20.71
CA PRO A 425 30.09 0.25 19.29
C PRO A 425 28.92 -0.18 18.42
N LEU A 426 28.87 0.36 17.20
CA LEU A 426 28.00 -0.17 16.15
C LEU A 426 28.38 -1.63 15.84
N PRO A 427 27.40 -2.55 15.69
CA PRO A 427 27.69 -3.95 15.40
C PRO A 427 28.51 -4.15 14.13
N GLU A 428 29.45 -5.09 14.19
CA GLU A 428 30.44 -5.31 13.13
C GLU A 428 29.79 -5.75 11.80
N TYR A 429 28.68 -6.46 11.87
CA TYR A 429 27.91 -6.88 10.69
C TYR A 429 27.31 -5.69 9.91
N ILE A 430 27.05 -4.54 10.54
CA ILE A 430 26.58 -3.31 9.86
C ILE A 430 27.71 -2.58 9.14
N LYS A 431 28.96 -2.83 9.54
CA LYS A 431 30.15 -2.22 8.93
C LYS A 431 30.61 -2.98 7.70
N ASN A 432 30.54 -4.30 7.78
CA ASN A 432 31.20 -5.18 6.80
C ASN A 432 30.30 -5.60 5.62
N HIS A 433 28.99 -5.37 5.70
CA HIS A 433 28.04 -5.79 4.66
C HIS A 433 27.04 -4.68 4.31
N PRO A 434 26.47 -4.70 3.09
CA PRO A 434 25.34 -3.84 2.76
C PRO A 434 24.15 -4.08 3.70
N VAL A 435 23.42 -3.02 4.03
CA VAL A 435 22.25 -3.08 4.91
C VAL A 435 20.97 -2.98 4.08
N TYR A 436 20.21 -4.07 4.02
CA TYR A 436 18.91 -4.17 3.38
C TYR A 436 17.78 -3.87 4.36
N TYR A 437 16.98 -2.87 4.05
CA TYR A 437 15.82 -2.54 4.88
C TYR A 437 14.64 -3.39 4.43
N ALA A 438 14.38 -4.48 5.14
CA ALA A 438 13.26 -5.37 4.87
C ALA A 438 12.85 -6.13 6.13
N GLY A 439 11.70 -6.82 6.04
CA GLY A 439 11.25 -7.77 7.06
C GLY A 439 10.48 -8.89 6.37
N PRO A 440 10.94 -10.16 6.46
CA PRO A 440 10.41 -11.25 5.66
C PRO A 440 9.00 -11.66 6.11
N ALA A 441 8.23 -12.23 5.17
CA ALA A 441 7.09 -13.08 5.53
C ALA A 441 7.59 -14.46 6.01
N LYS A 442 6.68 -15.29 6.56
CA LYS A 442 7.04 -16.64 7.00
C LYS A 442 7.60 -17.47 5.83
N CYS A 443 8.61 -18.28 6.11
CA CYS A 443 9.24 -19.16 5.12
C CYS A 443 8.37 -20.40 4.88
N PRO A 444 7.92 -20.68 3.64
CA PRO A 444 7.29 -21.95 3.31
C PRO A 444 8.23 -23.13 3.51
N GLU A 445 7.68 -24.29 3.88
CA GLU A 445 8.45 -25.53 3.97
C GLU A 445 9.11 -25.87 2.63
N GLY A 446 10.39 -26.24 2.67
CA GLY A 446 11.17 -26.60 1.48
C GLY A 446 11.61 -25.43 0.60
N MET A 447 11.34 -24.18 0.98
CA MET A 447 11.81 -22.98 0.25
C MET A 447 12.96 -22.28 1.00
N PRO A 448 13.86 -21.56 0.30
CA PRO A 448 14.97 -20.84 0.93
C PRO A 448 14.53 -19.58 1.68
N SER A 449 13.37 -19.01 1.31
CA SER A 449 12.85 -17.75 1.88
C SER A 449 11.33 -17.67 1.72
N GLY A 450 10.67 -16.97 2.65
CA GLY A 450 9.36 -16.37 2.42
C GLY A 450 9.46 -15.11 1.56
N SER A 451 8.32 -14.52 1.18
CA SER A 451 8.30 -13.26 0.42
C SER A 451 9.09 -12.18 1.15
N PHE A 452 10.03 -11.52 0.48
CA PHE A 452 11.05 -10.70 1.15
C PHE A 452 11.48 -9.46 0.36
N GLY A 453 10.51 -8.63 -0.01
CA GLY A 453 10.74 -7.34 -0.68
C GLY A 453 11.21 -6.21 0.26
N PRO A 454 11.65 -5.06 -0.31
CA PRO A 454 12.18 -3.93 0.43
C PRO A 454 11.10 -3.17 1.22
N THR A 455 11.51 -2.50 2.30
CA THR A 455 10.71 -1.51 3.04
C THR A 455 11.09 -0.08 2.65
N THR A 456 10.29 0.90 3.11
CA THR A 456 10.51 2.32 2.78
C THR A 456 11.83 2.84 3.38
N ALA A 457 12.75 3.27 2.53
CA ALA A 457 14.06 3.77 2.93
C ALA A 457 13.99 5.02 3.81
N GLY A 458 13.08 5.93 3.48
CA GLY A 458 12.89 7.23 4.16
C GLY A 458 12.73 7.15 5.68
N ARG A 459 12.22 6.03 6.22
CA ARG A 459 12.05 5.87 7.67
C ARG A 459 13.37 5.67 8.41
N MET A 460 14.40 5.22 7.71
CA MET A 460 15.75 5.01 8.26
C MET A 460 16.68 6.21 7.99
N ASP A 461 16.19 7.28 7.34
CA ASP A 461 16.98 8.49 7.07
C ASP A 461 17.66 9.09 8.33
N PRO A 462 17.00 9.17 9.49
CA PRO A 462 17.61 9.75 10.70
C PRO A 462 18.85 9.01 11.23
N PHE A 463 19.08 7.75 10.82
CA PHE A 463 20.18 6.93 11.31
C PHE A 463 21.43 6.99 10.43
N VAL A 464 21.32 7.47 9.19
CA VAL A 464 22.38 7.27 8.18
C VAL A 464 23.68 7.99 8.53
N ASP A 465 23.64 9.31 8.75
CA ASP A 465 24.88 10.07 9.07
C ASP A 465 25.50 9.56 10.37
N LEU A 466 24.69 9.21 11.37
CA LEU A 466 25.14 8.65 12.64
C LEU A 466 25.87 7.31 12.43
N PHE A 467 25.28 6.38 11.68
CA PHE A 467 25.89 5.06 11.47
C PHE A 467 27.13 5.15 10.59
N GLN A 468 27.13 5.99 9.56
CA GLN A 468 28.30 6.20 8.69
C GLN A 468 29.45 6.90 9.42
N ALA A 469 29.16 7.86 10.29
CA ALA A 469 30.17 8.47 11.18
C ALA A 469 30.79 7.45 12.14
N ASN A 470 30.09 6.35 12.44
CA ASN A 470 30.56 5.23 13.24
C ASN A 470 31.02 4.02 12.41
N GLY A 471 31.31 4.24 11.12
CA GLY A 471 31.96 3.24 10.26
C GLY A 471 31.05 2.17 9.67
N GLY A 472 29.73 2.35 9.66
CA GLY A 472 28.80 1.36 9.09
C GLY A 472 27.67 1.94 8.25
N SER A 473 26.82 1.07 7.70
CA SER A 473 25.70 1.46 6.83
C SER A 473 26.14 2.31 5.61
N PHE A 474 27.33 2.02 5.08
CA PHE A 474 27.85 2.72 3.89
C PHE A 474 27.07 2.38 2.63
N VAL A 475 26.67 1.13 2.44
CA VAL A 475 25.85 0.69 1.32
C VAL A 475 24.49 0.25 1.85
N MET A 476 23.44 0.95 1.43
CA MET A 476 22.07 0.73 1.90
C MET A 476 21.21 0.24 0.73
N LEU A 477 20.33 -0.74 0.96
CA LEU A 477 19.43 -1.30 -0.03
C LEU A 477 17.99 -1.22 0.49
N ALA A 478 17.07 -0.61 -0.25
CA ALA A 478 15.66 -0.48 0.16
C ALA A 478 14.80 -0.03 -1.03
N LYS A 479 13.63 0.58 -0.79
CA LYS A 479 12.83 1.24 -1.84
C LYS A 479 12.38 2.64 -1.48
N GLY A 480 12.05 3.41 -2.51
CA GLY A 480 11.54 4.79 -2.41
C GLY A 480 12.65 5.85 -2.45
N ASN A 481 12.27 7.08 -2.75
CA ASN A 481 13.11 8.27 -2.63
C ASN A 481 13.44 8.59 -1.16
N ARG A 482 14.54 9.31 -0.93
CA ARG A 482 15.05 9.65 0.40
C ARG A 482 15.22 11.16 0.55
N SER A 483 15.38 11.61 1.79
CA SER A 483 15.63 13.01 2.10
C SER A 483 17.04 13.44 1.66
N ARG A 484 17.19 14.76 1.46
CA ARG A 484 18.48 15.38 1.12
C ARG A 484 19.56 15.13 2.17
N ALA A 485 19.19 14.89 3.43
CA ALA A 485 20.14 14.58 4.50
C ALA A 485 20.95 13.31 4.19
N VAL A 486 20.30 12.29 3.61
CA VAL A 486 20.98 11.04 3.21
C VAL A 486 21.94 11.29 2.05
N THR A 487 21.54 12.09 1.06
CA THR A 487 22.43 12.48 -0.05
C THR A 487 23.70 13.17 0.46
N GLN A 488 23.57 14.06 1.46
CA GLN A 488 24.72 14.72 2.07
C GLN A 488 25.58 13.77 2.90
N ALA A 489 24.97 12.84 3.64
CA ALA A 489 25.70 11.81 4.39
C ALA A 489 26.51 10.90 3.45
N CYS A 490 25.89 10.39 2.38
CA CYS A 490 26.58 9.60 1.36
C CYS A 490 27.76 10.35 0.73
N LYS A 491 27.59 11.63 0.40
CA LYS A 491 28.69 12.47 -0.10
C LYS A 491 29.81 12.66 0.93
N LYS A 492 29.46 12.89 2.19
CA LYS A 492 30.41 13.16 3.27
C LYS A 492 31.26 11.93 3.62
N HIS A 493 30.64 10.75 3.64
CA HIS A 493 31.27 9.52 4.12
C HIS A 493 31.62 8.51 3.01
N GLY A 494 31.30 8.83 1.75
CA GLY A 494 31.49 7.97 0.60
C GLY A 494 30.55 6.76 0.59
N GLY A 495 29.28 6.97 0.93
CA GLY A 495 28.23 5.95 0.96
C GLY A 495 27.36 5.89 -0.30
N PHE A 496 26.51 4.87 -0.39
CA PHE A 496 25.61 4.62 -1.51
C PHE A 496 24.22 4.19 -1.02
N TYR A 497 23.19 4.61 -1.75
CA TYR A 497 21.84 4.06 -1.61
C TYR A 497 21.44 3.37 -2.91
N LEU A 498 21.13 2.09 -2.79
CA LEU A 498 20.65 1.23 -3.85
C LEU A 498 19.13 1.06 -3.72
N GLY A 499 18.40 1.42 -4.77
CA GLY A 499 16.95 1.22 -4.85
C GLY A 499 16.63 -0.13 -5.47
N SER A 500 15.99 -1.01 -4.70
CA SER A 500 15.35 -2.22 -5.20
C SER A 500 13.91 -1.92 -5.63
N ILE A 501 13.34 -2.78 -6.47
CA ILE A 501 11.95 -2.69 -6.89
C ILE A 501 11.06 -3.04 -5.69
N GLY A 502 10.20 -2.11 -5.30
CA GLY A 502 9.17 -2.32 -4.30
C GLY A 502 7.98 -3.07 -4.87
N GLY A 503 7.52 -4.12 -4.20
CA GLY A 503 6.36 -4.91 -4.63
C GLY A 503 6.66 -6.38 -4.90
N PRO A 504 7.61 -6.74 -5.80
CA PRO A 504 7.76 -8.12 -6.27
C PRO A 504 8.48 -9.06 -5.28
N ALA A 505 7.93 -9.21 -4.08
CA ALA A 505 8.56 -9.89 -2.96
C ALA A 505 8.63 -11.42 -3.10
N ALA A 506 7.61 -12.04 -3.72
CA ALA A 506 7.59 -13.48 -3.99
C ALA A 506 8.61 -13.84 -5.07
N LEU A 507 8.76 -12.97 -6.08
CA LEU A 507 9.78 -13.11 -7.11
C LEU A 507 11.19 -13.06 -6.53
N LEU A 508 11.50 -12.05 -5.70
CA LEU A 508 12.81 -11.96 -5.03
C LEU A 508 13.10 -13.16 -4.14
N ALA A 509 12.10 -13.66 -3.40
CA ALA A 509 12.25 -14.83 -2.54
C ALA A 509 12.56 -16.10 -3.33
N LYS A 510 11.91 -16.28 -4.48
CA LYS A 510 12.09 -17.45 -5.34
C LYS A 510 13.41 -17.39 -6.12
N ASP A 511 13.71 -16.25 -6.72
CA ASP A 511 14.72 -16.16 -7.77
C ASP A 511 16.03 -15.53 -7.30
N SER A 512 16.05 -14.79 -6.18
CA SER A 512 17.25 -14.07 -5.74
C SER A 512 17.75 -14.44 -4.34
N ILE A 513 16.88 -14.87 -3.42
CA ILE A 513 17.30 -15.17 -2.04
C ILE A 513 17.54 -16.66 -1.87
N ARG A 514 18.75 -17.03 -1.45
CA ARG A 514 19.20 -18.42 -1.37
C ARG A 514 19.29 -18.96 0.05
N LYS A 515 19.52 -18.08 1.02
CA LYS A 515 19.62 -18.44 2.44
C LYS A 515 19.15 -17.28 3.30
N VAL A 516 18.46 -17.60 4.40
CA VAL A 516 18.00 -16.64 5.40
C VAL A 516 18.30 -17.18 6.79
N GLU A 517 19.01 -16.40 7.61
CA GLU A 517 19.34 -16.73 8.99
C GLU A 517 19.05 -15.54 9.90
N VAL A 518 18.42 -15.78 11.06
CA VAL A 518 18.35 -14.77 12.12
C VAL A 518 19.77 -14.61 12.67
N LEU A 519 20.31 -13.39 12.61
CA LEU A 519 21.66 -13.08 13.07
C LEU A 519 21.66 -12.52 14.48
N ASP A 520 20.76 -11.59 14.79
CA ASP A 520 20.69 -10.90 16.07
C ASP A 520 19.26 -10.37 16.33
N MET A 521 18.95 -10.00 17.58
CA MET A 521 17.68 -9.39 17.98
C MET A 521 16.44 -10.24 17.64
N ALA A 522 16.54 -11.56 17.81
CA ALA A 522 15.52 -12.54 17.41
C ALA A 522 14.12 -12.27 17.99
N GLU A 523 14.05 -11.68 19.18
CA GLU A 523 12.80 -11.34 19.86
C GLU A 523 11.96 -10.26 19.14
N LEU A 524 12.56 -9.54 18.18
CA LEU A 524 11.86 -8.57 17.33
C LEU A 524 11.05 -9.22 16.19
N GLY A 525 11.08 -10.56 16.08
CA GLY A 525 10.34 -11.29 15.05
C GLY A 525 10.77 -10.88 13.65
N MET A 526 9.84 -10.44 12.80
CA MET A 526 10.17 -10.01 11.43
C MET A 526 11.08 -8.77 11.35
N GLU A 527 11.26 -8.03 12.46
CA GLU A 527 12.17 -6.89 12.56
C GLU A 527 13.54 -7.23 13.16
N ALA A 528 13.83 -8.51 13.41
CA ALA A 528 15.14 -8.98 13.81
C ALA A 528 16.23 -8.59 12.78
N VAL A 529 17.49 -8.72 13.17
CA VAL A 529 18.60 -8.61 12.23
C VAL A 529 18.76 -9.95 11.55
N TRP A 530 18.75 -9.97 10.22
CA TRP A 530 18.94 -11.18 9.42
C TRP A 530 20.24 -11.12 8.64
N LYS A 531 20.81 -12.29 8.35
CA LYS A 531 21.85 -12.47 7.35
C LYS A 531 21.24 -13.24 6.19
N ILE A 532 21.37 -12.70 4.98
CA ILE A 532 20.89 -13.36 3.77
C ILE A 532 22.01 -13.51 2.74
N GLU A 533 21.94 -14.59 1.98
CA GLU A 533 22.76 -14.79 0.78
C GLU A 533 21.87 -14.57 -0.44
N VAL A 534 22.30 -13.69 -1.33
CA VAL A 534 21.55 -13.35 -2.55
C VAL A 534 22.36 -13.63 -3.81
N GLU A 535 21.64 -13.92 -4.89
CA GLU A 535 22.17 -14.05 -6.24
C GLU A 535 21.34 -13.21 -7.20
N ASN A 536 22.00 -12.48 -8.09
CA ASN A 536 21.39 -11.66 -9.13
C ASN A 536 20.27 -10.73 -8.62
N PHE A 537 20.45 -10.15 -7.42
CA PHE A 537 19.44 -9.30 -6.81
C PHE A 537 19.38 -7.94 -7.54
N PRO A 538 18.23 -7.52 -8.09
CA PRO A 538 18.13 -6.31 -8.88
C PRO A 538 18.11 -5.04 -8.01
N ALA A 539 18.93 -4.05 -8.38
CA ALA A 539 18.91 -2.72 -7.77
C ALA A 539 19.31 -1.62 -8.76
N PHE A 540 19.13 -0.36 -8.38
CA PHE A 540 19.62 0.82 -9.08
C PHE A 540 20.45 1.68 -8.14
N ILE A 541 21.51 2.33 -8.62
CA ILE A 541 22.18 3.39 -7.85
C ILE A 541 21.24 4.59 -7.80
N VAL A 542 20.68 4.87 -6.61
CA VAL A 542 19.78 6.00 -6.39
C VAL A 542 20.54 7.20 -5.83
N LEU A 543 21.40 6.99 -4.83
CA LEU A 543 22.33 8.00 -4.33
C LEU A 543 23.75 7.48 -4.45
N ASP A 544 24.66 8.34 -4.91
CA ASP A 544 26.09 8.04 -4.98
C ASP A 544 26.90 8.76 -3.89
N ASP A 545 28.20 8.47 -3.88
CA ASP A 545 29.22 9.05 -3.01
C ASP A 545 29.63 10.48 -3.39
N LYS A 546 29.01 11.08 -4.41
CA LYS A 546 29.36 12.39 -4.96
C LYS A 546 28.28 13.44 -4.68
N GLY A 547 27.14 13.00 -4.12
CA GLY A 547 25.99 13.83 -3.79
C GLY A 547 24.97 13.95 -4.91
N ASN A 548 24.98 13.00 -5.86
CA ASN A 548 23.95 12.90 -6.88
C ASN A 548 22.75 12.09 -6.35
N ASP A 549 21.56 12.44 -6.84
CA ASP A 549 20.30 11.77 -6.51
C ASP A 549 19.50 11.53 -7.78
N PHE A 550 19.16 10.26 -8.03
CA PHE A 550 18.31 9.81 -9.13
C PHE A 550 17.06 10.70 -9.29
N PHE A 551 16.35 10.95 -8.20
CA PHE A 551 15.02 11.59 -8.23
C PHE A 551 15.11 13.11 -8.41
N GLN A 552 16.25 13.73 -8.09
CA GLN A 552 16.49 15.16 -8.35
C GLN A 552 16.91 15.43 -9.80
N GLN A 553 17.29 14.40 -10.54
CA GLN A 553 17.67 14.48 -11.95
C GLN A 553 16.55 14.07 -12.91
N LEU A 554 15.33 13.90 -12.39
CA LEU A 554 14.14 13.70 -13.22
C LEU A 554 13.67 15.08 -13.70
N LYS A 555 13.34 15.16 -15.00
CA LYS A 555 12.86 16.39 -15.64
C LYS A 555 11.35 16.45 -15.57
#